data_AF-A0AAE6F720-F1
#
_entry.id   AF-A0AAE6F720-F1
#
_cell.length_a   1.000
_cell.length_b   1.000
_cell.length_c   1.000
_cell.angle_alpha   90.00
_cell.angle_beta   90.00
_cell.angle_gamma   90.00
#
_symmetry.space_group_name_H-M   'P 1'
#
loop_
_entity.id
_entity.type
_entity.pdbx_description
1 polymer ?
#
loop_
_entity_poly.entity_id
_entity_poly.type
_entity_poly.pdbx_seq_one_letter_code
_entity_poly.pdbx_strand_id
1 'polypeptide(L)'
;MEETNLSNIIILDDTHPQGLSFKVPGKLISKFVVNDSFIFQRFYTYDNGTVICDEVSQGGRRIRTNREFTRDGDTVIIDQEAKFY
;
A
#
# COMPACT_ATOMS: atom_id res chain seq x y z
N MET A 1 2.85 15.04 -14.34
CA MET A 1 1.79 14.82 -13.34
C MET A 1 2.50 14.28 -12.12
N GLU A 2 2.67 15.10 -11.07
CA GLU A 2 3.39 14.68 -9.86
C GLU A 2 2.52 13.71 -9.05
N GLU A 3 3.13 12.60 -8.63
CA GLU A 3 2.51 11.48 -7.92
C GLU A 3 2.21 11.87 -6.45
N THR A 4 1.35 12.87 -6.23
CA THR A 4 1.06 13.44 -4.91
C THR A 4 0.13 12.59 -4.05
N ASN A 5 -0.47 11.55 -4.62
CA ASN A 5 -1.53 10.80 -3.94
C ASN A 5 -1.00 9.69 -3.02
N LEU A 6 0.24 9.20 -3.17
CA LEU A 6 0.79 8.07 -2.37
C LEU A 6 1.89 8.52 -1.41
N SER A 7 1.56 9.46 -0.52
CA SER A 7 2.53 10.16 0.34
C SER A 7 2.97 9.39 1.59
N ASN A 8 2.19 8.38 2.03
CA ASN A 8 2.49 7.62 3.24
C ASN A 8 3.28 6.36 2.86
N ILE A 9 4.52 6.21 3.35
CA ILE A 9 5.46 5.18 2.91
C ILE A 9 5.90 4.29 4.08
N ILE A 10 5.93 2.97 3.83
CA ILE A 10 6.51 1.95 4.69
C ILE A 10 7.66 1.31 3.93
N ILE A 11 8.84 1.27 4.54
CA ILE A 11 9.99 0.52 4.01
C ILE A 11 10.07 -0.79 4.80
N LEU A 12 10.08 -1.91 4.08
CA LEU A 12 10.27 -3.23 4.65
C LEU A 12 11.68 -3.71 4.30
N ASP A 13 12.46 -3.96 5.34
CA ASP A 13 13.80 -4.55 5.21
C ASP A 13 13.66 -5.99 4.72
N ASP A 14 14.66 -6.51 4.00
CA ASP A 14 14.70 -7.85 3.36
C ASP A 14 14.50 -9.04 4.33
N THR A 15 14.26 -8.79 5.62
CA THR A 15 14.12 -9.79 6.67
C THR A 15 12.72 -10.36 6.84
N HIS A 16 11.72 -9.92 6.05
CA HIS A 16 10.34 -10.41 6.17
C HIS A 16 9.90 -11.18 4.92
N PRO A 17 10.25 -12.48 4.80
CA PRO A 17 9.76 -13.36 3.72
C PRO A 17 8.25 -13.64 3.80
N GLN A 18 7.55 -13.09 4.81
CA GLN A 18 6.13 -13.33 5.05
C GLN A 18 5.26 -12.23 4.42
N GLY A 19 4.08 -12.61 3.93
CA GLY A 19 3.12 -11.67 3.37
C GLY A 19 2.67 -10.66 4.43
N LEU A 20 2.57 -9.38 4.05
CA LEU A 20 2.04 -8.35 4.91
C LEU A 20 0.51 -8.33 4.80
N SER A 21 -0.19 -8.22 5.93
CA SER A 21 -1.66 -8.16 5.97
C SER A 21 -2.14 -6.72 6.03
N PHE A 22 -3.20 -6.42 5.27
CA PHE A 22 -3.82 -5.10 5.25
C PHE A 22 -5.21 -5.14 5.87
N LYS A 23 -5.43 -4.35 6.93
CA LYS A 23 -6.75 -4.04 7.45
C LYS A 23 -7.16 -2.68 6.92
N VAL A 24 -8.03 -2.70 5.91
CA VAL A 24 -8.51 -1.50 5.23
C VAL A 24 -10.03 -1.45 5.35
N PRO A 25 -10.61 -0.32 5.80
CA PRO A 25 -12.04 -0.13 5.77
C PRO A 25 -12.49 -0.05 4.31
N GLY A 26 -13.61 -0.68 4.00
CA GLY A 26 -14.13 -0.72 2.64
C GLY A 26 -13.77 -1.97 1.86
N LYS A 27 -14.41 -2.13 0.71
CA LYS A 27 -14.27 -3.29 -0.16
C LYS A 27 -13.20 -3.03 -1.21
N LEU A 28 -12.33 -4.01 -1.45
CA LEU A 28 -11.42 -4.00 -2.59
C LEU A 28 -12.23 -3.99 -3.89
N ILE A 29 -12.08 -2.94 -4.69
CA ILE A 29 -12.78 -2.76 -5.98
C ILE A 29 -11.88 -2.99 -7.19
N SER A 30 -10.58 -2.78 -7.05
CA SER A 30 -9.62 -3.00 -8.14
C SER A 30 -8.29 -3.50 -7.62
N LYS A 31 -7.69 -4.40 -8.39
CA LYS A 31 -6.34 -4.88 -8.19
C LYS A 31 -5.67 -5.05 -9.55
N PHE A 32 -4.50 -4.44 -9.71
CA PHE A 32 -3.69 -4.62 -10.90
C PHE A 32 -2.21 -4.66 -10.56
N VAL A 33 -1.43 -5.16 -11.51
CA VAL A 33 0.00 -5.40 -11.35
C VAL A 33 0.72 -4.66 -12.46
N VAL A 34 1.75 -3.92 -12.09
CA VAL A 34 2.72 -3.34 -13.03
C VAL A 34 4.02 -4.10 -12.82
N ASN A 35 4.54 -4.69 -13.89
CA ASN A 35 5.80 -5.43 -13.87
C ASN A 35 6.71 -4.83 -14.94
N ASP A 36 7.80 -4.22 -14.50
CA ASP A 36 8.89 -3.70 -15.34
C ASP A 36 10.20 -4.38 -14.90
N SER A 37 11.22 -4.35 -15.76
CA SER A 37 12.49 -5.09 -15.64
C SER A 37 13.22 -4.92 -14.29
N PHE A 38 12.88 -3.88 -13.52
CA PHE A 38 13.50 -3.55 -12.24
C PHE A 38 12.51 -3.33 -11.08
N ILE A 39 11.21 -3.32 -11.37
CA ILE A 39 10.17 -2.93 -10.41
C ILE A 39 8.93 -3.80 -10.62
N PHE A 40 8.45 -4.40 -9.54
CA PHE A 40 7.16 -5.08 -9.47
C PHE A 40 6.24 -4.33 -8.50
N GLN A 41 5.09 -3.86 -8.97
CA GLN A 41 4.11 -3.13 -8.16
C GLN A 41 2.75 -3.82 -8.20
N ARG A 42 2.14 -3.96 -7.02
CA ARG A 42 0.73 -4.37 -6.87
C ARG A 42 -0.06 -3.20 -6.34
N PHE A 43 -1.05 -2.77 -7.11
CA PHE A 43 -1.99 -1.72 -6.70
C PHE A 43 -3.28 -2.35 -6.20
N TYR A 44 -3.78 -1.82 -5.09
CA TYR A 44 -5.06 -2.16 -4.49
C TYR A 44 -5.87 -0.87 -4.33
N THR A 45 -7.09 -0.86 -4.86
CA THR A 45 -8.01 0.28 -4.72
C THR A 45 -9.28 -0.18 -4.03
N TYR A 46 -9.69 0.57 -3.02
CA TYR A 46 -10.87 0.30 -2.22
C TYR A 46 -11.99 1.31 -2.54
N ASP A 47 -13.24 0.91 -2.34
CA ASP A 47 -14.43 1.74 -2.58
C ASP A 47 -14.45 3.06 -1.79
N ASN A 48 -13.83 3.08 -0.62
CA ASN A 48 -13.69 4.28 0.20
C ASN A 48 -12.60 5.24 -0.32
N GLY A 49 -11.95 4.95 -1.45
CA GLY A 49 -10.90 5.75 -2.05
C GLY A 49 -9.49 5.47 -1.52
N THR A 50 -9.30 4.45 -0.66
CA THR A 50 -7.96 4.03 -0.24
C THR A 50 -7.23 3.38 -1.42
N VAL A 51 -5.96 3.77 -1.61
CA VAL A 51 -5.06 3.20 -2.61
C VAL A 51 -3.79 2.73 -1.91
N ILE A 52 -3.42 1.49 -2.16
CA ILE A 52 -2.18 0.89 -1.65
C ILE A 52 -1.35 0.43 -2.85
N CYS A 53 -0.08 0.80 -2.88
CA CYS A 53 0.93 0.30 -3.80
C CYS A 53 1.95 -0.52 -3.01
N ASP A 54 2.05 -1.81 -3.30
CA ASP A 54 3.08 -2.70 -2.77
C ASP A 54 4.14 -2.92 -3.85
N GLU A 55 5.27 -2.25 -3.68
CA GLU A 55 6.39 -2.17 -4.61
C GLU A 55 7.54 -3.05 -4.14
N VAL A 56 8.07 -3.86 -5.05
CA VAL A 56 9.27 -4.66 -4.90
C VAL A 56 10.24 -4.23 -5.97
N SER A 57 11.42 -3.78 -5.57
CA SER A 57 12.51 -3.37 -6.47
C SER A 57 13.83 -4.03 -6.06
N GLN A 58 14.84 -4.02 -6.92
CA GLN A 58 16.18 -4.51 -6.55
C GLN A 58 16.71 -3.70 -5.34
N GLY A 59 16.73 -4.32 -4.16
CA GLY A 59 17.21 -3.71 -2.92
C GLY A 59 16.13 -3.33 -1.90
N GLY A 60 14.86 -3.71 -2.10
CA GLY A 60 13.88 -3.68 -1.02
C GLY A 60 12.42 -3.67 -1.44
N ARG A 61 11.56 -3.76 -0.43
CA ARG A 61 10.11 -3.69 -0.57
C ARG A 61 9.57 -2.43 0.10
N ARG A 62 8.70 -1.72 -0.61
CA ARG A 62 8.07 -0.48 -0.15
C ARG A 62 6.57 -0.57 -0.31
N ILE A 63 5.83 -0.15 0.71
CA ILE A 63 4.39 0.01 0.62
C ILE A 63 4.09 1.50 0.65
N ARG A 64 3.29 2.00 -0.29
CA ARG A 64 2.86 3.38 -0.38
C ARG A 64 1.33 3.44 -0.30
N THR A 65 0.79 4.38 0.46
CA THR A 65 -0.66 4.56 0.63
C THR A 65 -1.05 6.04 0.60
N ASN A 66 -2.27 6.31 0.14
CA ASN A 66 -2.85 7.66 0.16
C ASN A 66 -3.48 8.05 1.49
N ARG A 67 -3.44 7.14 2.48
CA ARG A 67 -3.93 7.35 3.84
C ARG A 67 -2.87 7.04 4.86
N GLU A 68 -2.98 7.73 6.00
CA GLU A 68 -2.23 7.40 7.21
C GLU A 68 -2.51 5.96 7.62
N PHE A 69 -1.52 5.35 8.27
CA PHE A 69 -1.60 3.97 8.69
C PHE A 69 -0.89 3.78 10.04
N THR A 70 -1.29 2.72 10.74
CA THR A 70 -0.56 2.19 11.89
C THR A 70 -0.01 0.82 11.51
N ARG A 71 1.26 0.56 11.86
CA ARG A 71 1.88 -0.77 11.69
C ARG A 71 1.93 -1.48 13.04
N ASP A 72 1.39 -2.69 13.08
CA ASP A 72 1.44 -3.61 14.21
C ASP A 72 2.00 -4.95 13.73
N GLY A 73 3.32 -5.14 13.92
CA GLY A 73 4.07 -6.28 13.37
C GLY A 73 3.94 -6.37 11.84
N ASP A 74 3.30 -7.45 11.38
CA ASP A 74 3.03 -7.76 9.97
C ASP A 74 1.64 -7.29 9.49
N THR A 75 0.96 -6.48 10.29
CA THR A 75 -0.34 -5.89 9.94
C THR A 75 -0.21 -4.39 9.74
N VAL A 76 -0.70 -3.90 8.59
CA VAL A 76 -0.89 -2.48 8.33
C VAL A 76 -2.38 -2.17 8.44
N ILE A 77 -2.70 -1.22 9.31
CA ILE A 77 -4.05 -0.82 9.67
C ILE A 77 -4.30 0.59 9.13
N ILE A 78 -5.34 0.75 8.30
CA ILE A 78 -5.73 2.03 7.71
C ILE A 78 -7.08 2.44 8.30
N ASP A 79 -7.12 2.76 9.59
CA ASP A 79 -8.37 3.10 10.28
C ASP A 79 -8.67 4.59 10.18
N GLN A 80 -9.26 5.01 9.05
CA GLN A 80 -10.02 6.26 9.00
C GLN A 80 -11.26 6.06 8.13
N GLU A 81 -12.44 6.21 8.74
CA GLU A 81 -13.64 6.59 8.00
C GLU A 81 -13.33 7.90 7.27
N ALA A 82 -13.59 7.93 5.97
CA ALA A 82 -13.40 9.13 5.18
C ALA A 82 -14.29 10.24 5.76
N LYS A 83 -13.70 11.21 6.48
CA LYS A 83 -14.38 12.48 6.71
C LYS A 83 -14.40 13.24 5.39
N PHE A 84 -15.46 13.04 4.63
CA PHE A 84 -15.85 13.98 3.59
C PHE A 84 -16.48 15.19 4.31
N TYR A 85 -15.80 16.34 4.26
CA TYR A 85 -16.41 17.64 4.56
C TYR A 85 -17.15 18.14 3.33
#